data_AF-A0A924G4T3-F1
#
_entry.id   AF-A0A924G4T3-F1
#
_cell.length_a   1.000
_cell.length_b   1.000
_cell.length_c   1.000
_cell.angle_alpha   90.00
_cell.angle_beta   90.00
_cell.angle_gamma   90.00
#
_symmetry.space_group_name_H-M   'P 1'
#
loop_
_entity.id
_entity.type
_entity.pdbx_description
1 polymer ?
#
loop_
_entity_poly.entity_id
_entity_poly.type
_entity_poly.pdbx_seq_one_letter_code
_entity_poly.pdbx_strand_id
1 'polypeptide(L)' 'MHTILVPTDFSATAKNAALYALALANQLNAKKIVLYNAYQTPVIGDAMAPSIAIIDMESIQDFSQTGLR' A
#
# COMPACT_ATOMS: atom_id res chain seq x y z
N MET A 1 -11.76 6.31 -16.09
CA MET A 1 -10.74 5.24 -16.26
C MET A 1 -10.88 4.30 -15.08
N HIS A 2 -11.10 3.00 -15.31
CA HIS A 2 -11.24 2.01 -14.23
C HIS A 2 -9.92 1.24 -14.08
N THR A 3 -9.28 1.40 -12.92
CA THR A 3 -8.05 0.71 -12.53
C THR A 3 -8.32 -0.10 -11.27
N ILE A 4 -7.95 -1.38 -11.26
CA ILE A 4 -8.02 -2.23 -10.08
C ILE A 4 -6.64 -2.26 -9.43
N LEU A 5 -6.55 -1.89 -8.15
CA LEU A 5 -5.34 -2.01 -7.35
C LEU A 5 -5.40 -3.34 -6.57
N VAL A 6 -4.36 -4.17 -6.69
CA VAL A 6 -4.24 -5.44 -6.00
C VAL A 6 -2.99 -5.39 -5.12
N PRO A 7 -3.15 -5.25 -3.79
CA PRO A 7 -2.06 -5.43 -2.85
C PRO A 7 -1.49 -6.86 -2.96
N THR A 8 -0.18 -7.01 -2.88
CA THR A 8 0.47 -8.32 -2.87
C THR A 8 1.59 -8.37 -1.85
N ASP A 9 1.64 -9.48 -1.12
CA ASP A 9 2.72 -9.87 -0.20
C ASP A 9 3.44 -11.13 -0.72
N PHE A 10 3.24 -11.47 -2.00
CA PHE A 10 3.76 -12.67 -2.68
C PHE A 10 3.28 -14.01 -2.09
N SER A 11 2.30 -14.02 -1.19
CA SER A 11 1.69 -15.24 -0.69
C SER A 11 0.82 -15.96 -1.75
N ALA A 12 0.50 -17.22 -1.48
CA ALA A 12 -0.48 -17.96 -2.28
C ALA A 12 -1.87 -17.27 -2.26
N THR A 13 -2.24 -16.63 -1.14
CA THR A 13 -3.49 -15.88 -1.01
C THR A 13 -3.51 -14.66 -1.92
N ALA A 14 -2.42 -13.88 -1.95
CA ALA A 14 -2.29 -12.74 -2.84
C ALA A 14 -2.32 -13.15 -4.33
N LYS A 15 -1.75 -14.31 -4.67
CA LYS A 15 -1.87 -14.88 -6.01
C LYS A 15 -3.34 -15.15 -6.39
N ASN A 16 -4.11 -15.76 -5.50
CA ASN A 16 -5.53 -16.02 -5.75
C ASN A 16 -6.33 -14.71 -5.88
N ALA A 17 -6.01 -13.69 -5.09
CA ALA A 17 -6.61 -12.36 -5.21
C ALA A 17 -6.32 -11.71 -6.57
N ALA A 18 -5.08 -11.84 -7.09
CA ALA A 18 -4.72 -11.35 -8.42
C ALA A 18 -5.47 -12.07 -9.54
N LEU A 19 -5.66 -13.40 -9.42
CA LEU A 19 -6.45 -14.18 -10.38
C LEU A 19 -7.93 -13.78 -10.38
N TYR A 20 -8.49 -13.52 -9.19
CA TYR A 20 -9.86 -13.01 -9.07
C TYR A 20 -9.99 -11.61 -9.69
N ALA A 21 -9.02 -10.72 -9.42
CA ALA A 21 -9.00 -9.37 -9.97
C ALA A 21 -8.94 -9.36 -11.51
N LEU A 22 -8.27 -10.34 -12.14
CA LEU A 22 -8.29 -10.53 -13.59
C LEU A 22 -9.69 -10.85 -14.11
N ALA A 23 -10.40 -11.78 -13.49
CA ALA A 23 -11.77 -12.11 -13.87
C ALA A 23 -12.71 -10.92 -13.66
N LEU A 24 -12.56 -10.21 -12.54
CA LEU A 24 -13.33 -9.03 -12.21
C LEU A 24 -13.07 -7.87 -13.20
N ALA A 25 -11.83 -7.68 -13.63
CA ALA A 25 -11.47 -6.65 -14.60
C ALA A 25 -12.22 -6.82 -15.93
N ASN A 26 -12.41 -8.07 -16.38
CA ASN A 26 -13.19 -8.37 -17.58
C ASN A 26 -14.67 -7.98 -17.39
N GLN A 27 -15.26 -8.27 -16.23
CA GLN A 27 -16.65 -7.93 -15.93
C GLN A 27 -16.87 -6.41 -15.84
N LEU A 28 -15.91 -5.70 -15.26
CA LEU A 28 -15.99 -4.25 -15.04
C LEU A 28 -15.44 -3.41 -16.21
N ASN A 29 -14.98 -4.05 -17.29
CA ASN A 29 -14.23 -3.38 -18.36
C ASN A 29 -13.09 -2.50 -17.82
N ALA A 30 -12.40 -2.98 -16.79
CA ALA A 30 -11.24 -2.30 -16.22
C ALA A 30 -10.07 -2.41 -17.19
N LYS A 31 -9.45 -1.27 -17.51
CA LYS A 31 -8.39 -1.21 -18.53
C LYS A 31 -6.99 -1.49 -17.96
N LYS A 32 -6.88 -1.57 -16.63
CA LYS A 32 -5.60 -1.68 -15.93
C LYS A 32 -5.77 -2.38 -14.59
N ILE A 33 -4.83 -3.27 -14.30
CA ILE A 33 -4.61 -3.83 -12.96
C ILE A 33 -3.21 -3.41 -12.52
N VAL A 34 -3.07 -2.95 -11.29
CA VAL A 34 -1.78 -2.60 -10.67
C VAL A 34 -1.54 -3.57 -9.52
N LEU A 35 -0.46 -4.35 -9.58
CA LEU A 35 0.01 -5.14 -8.45
C LEU A 35 0.92 -4.27 -7.59
N TYR A 36 0.60 -4.13 -6.31
CA TYR A 36 1.31 -3.24 -5.40
C TYR A 36 1.82 -3.98 -4.17
N ASN A 37 3.14 -4.05 -4.02
CA ASN A 37 3.76 -4.52 -2.79
C ASN A 37 4.24 -3.32 -1.98
N ALA A 38 3.70 -3.19 -0.77
CA ALA A 38 4.23 -2.24 0.21
C ALA A 38 5.27 -2.97 1.08
N TYR A 39 6.42 -2.34 1.27
CA TYR A 39 7.42 -2.81 2.21
C TYR A 39 7.86 -1.64 3.08
N GLN A 40 8.18 -1.94 4.34
CA GLN A 40 8.81 -0.97 5.22
C GLN A 40 10.32 -1.08 5.04
N THR A 41 10.98 0.03 4.69
CA THR A 41 12.44 0.10 4.72
C THR A 41 12.91 -0.08 6.16
N PRO A 42 13.85 -1.00 6.44
CA PRO A 42 14.41 -1.14 7.78
C PRO A 42 15.05 0.19 8.20
N VAL A 43 14.73 0.66 9.41
CA VAL A 43 15.37 1.82 10.01
C VAL A 43 16.80 1.40 10.37
N ILE A 44 17.77 1.77 9.54
CA ILE A 44 19.19 1.66 9.89
C ILE A 44 19.50 2.85 10.80
N GLY A 45 19.05 2.76 12.04
CA GLY A 45 19.42 3.71 13.09
C GLY A 45 20.77 3.31 13.66
N ASP A 46 21.79 4.15 13.47
CA ASP A 46 22.93 4.14 14.38
C ASP A 46 22.38 4.40 15.79
N ALA A 47 22.74 3.56 16.76
CA ALA A 47 22.20 3.62 18.12
C ALA A 47 22.43 4.98 18.81
N MET A 48 23.31 5.81 18.24
CA MET A 48 23.70 7.14 18.74
C MET A 48 23.19 8.32 17.89
N ALA A 49 22.48 8.08 16.78
CA ALA A 49 21.89 9.16 15.98
C ALA A 49 20.41 9.34 16.38
N PRO A 50 19.94 10.58 16.64
CA PRO A 50 18.51 10.82 16.81
C PRO A 50 17.82 10.38 15.51
N SER A 51 16.92 9.40 15.63
CA SER A 51 16.21 8.79 14.52
C SER A 51 15.38 9.84 13.78
N ILE A 52 15.94 10.42 12.71
CA ILE A 52 15.19 11.26 11.78
C ILE A 52 14.43 10.33 10.83
N ALA A 53 13.14 10.60 10.70
CA ALA A 53 12.15 9.93 9.86
C ALA A 53 11.54 8.63 10.44
N ILE A 54 10.96 8.73 11.63
CA ILE A 54 9.73 7.97 11.90
C ILE A 54 8.59 8.88 11.45
N ILE A 55 8.02 8.62 10.26
CA ILE A 55 6.66 9.05 10.02
C ILE A 55 5.81 8.17 10.94
N ASP A 56 5.53 8.69 12.12
CA ASP A 56 4.78 7.99 13.13
C ASP A 56 3.31 7.92 12.71
N MET A 57 2.67 6.77 12.92
CA MET A 57 1.28 6.56 12.53
C MET A 57 0.35 7.55 13.26
N GLU A 58 0.71 7.92 14.49
CA GLU A 58 0.03 8.95 15.28
C GLU A 58 0.13 10.33 14.61
N SER A 59 1.31 10.69 14.09
CA SER A 59 1.49 11.94 13.36
C SER A 59 0.68 12.00 12.06
N ILE A 60 0.56 10.89 11.31
CA ILE A 60 -0.29 10.84 10.11
C ILE A 60 -1.77 11.02 10.49
N GLN A 61 -2.21 10.43 11.59
CA GLN A 61 -3.59 10.51 12.05
C GLN A 61 -3.96 11.96 12.44
N ASP A 62 -3.08 12.65 13.16
CA ASP A 62 -3.28 14.05 13.56
C ASP A 62 -3.36 15.00 12.35
N PHE A 63 -2.47 14.83 11.37
CA PHE A 63 -2.51 15.62 10.13
C PHE A 63 -3.80 15.38 9.32
N SER A 64 -4.32 14.16 9.30
CA SER A 64 -5.60 13.85 8.64
C SER A 64 -6.79 14.56 9.32
N GLN A 65 -6.75 14.72 10.64
CA GLN A 65 -7.84 15.35 11.39
C GLN A 65 -7.76 16.88 11.36
N THR A 66 -6.56 17.44 11.35
CA THR A 66 -6.33 18.89 11.41
C THR A 66 -6.29 19.56 10.03
N GLY A 67 -5.91 18.82 8.97
CA GLY A 67 -5.78 19.35 7.60
C GLY A 67 -7.06 19.46 6.78
N LEU A 68 -8.23 19.07 7.32
CA LEU A 68 -9.54 19.13 6.64
C LEU A 68 -10.40 20.35 7.06
N ARG A 69 -9.77 21.45 7.47
CA ARG A 69 -10.43 22.74 7.74
C ARG A 69 -10.16 23.77 6.65
#